data_AF-A0A0D8FVJ3-F1
#
_entry.id   AF-A0A0D8FVJ3-F1
#
_cell.length_a   1.000
_cell.length_b   1.000
_cell.length_c   1.000
_cell.angle_alpha   90.00
_cell.angle_beta   90.00
_cell.angle_gamma   90.00
#
_symmetry.space_group_name_H-M   'P 1'
#
loop_
_entity.id
_entity.type
_entity.pdbx_description
1 polymer ?
#
loop_
_entity_poly.entity_id
_entity_poly.type
_entity_poly.pdbx_seq_one_letter_code
_entity_poly.pdbx_strand_id
1 'polypeptide(L)'
;MDALRTIDNEFESDECRKVITQLYEFLDSELTDDRRERVRQHLDHCGSCLEAFEFEAELRAVIVSHSKEQVPESLMRKLAMLIEEEEGLTPNQASE
;
A
#
# COMPACT_ATOMS: atom_id res chain seq x y z
N MET A 1 -0.24 45.72 8.19
CA MET A 1 0.46 44.94 7.14
C MET A 1 0.44 43.51 7.63
N ASP A 2 -0.76 42.96 7.49
CA ASP A 2 -1.32 41.90 8.32
C ASP A 2 -0.97 40.50 7.79
N ALA A 3 -0.93 39.59 8.74
CA ALA A 3 -1.11 38.14 8.62
C ALA A 3 -0.14 37.36 7.70
N LEU A 4 0.88 36.81 8.35
CA LEU A 4 1.50 35.53 8.04
C LEU A 4 0.55 34.52 7.37
N ARG A 5 1.04 33.91 6.28
CA ARG A 5 0.62 32.64 5.66
C ARG A 5 -0.74 32.62 4.95
N THR A 6 -0.73 33.04 3.68
CA THR A 6 -1.43 32.32 2.60
C THR A 6 -0.74 30.97 2.32
N ILE A 7 -0.73 30.08 3.32
CA ILE A 7 -0.62 28.64 3.06
C ILE A 7 -2.03 28.09 3.26
N ASP A 8 -2.97 28.64 2.49
CA ASP A 8 -4.30 28.08 2.38
C ASP A 8 -4.21 26.95 1.35
N ASN A 9 -3.76 25.81 1.86
CA ASN A 9 -4.25 24.47 1.57
C ASN A 9 -5.35 24.41 0.47
N GLU A 10 -4.98 24.44 -0.82
CA GLU A 10 -5.87 24.17 -1.97
C GLU A 10 -6.29 22.68 -2.07
N PHE A 11 -6.59 22.03 -0.93
CA PHE A 11 -7.21 20.71 -0.87
C PHE A 11 -8.75 20.81 -0.78
N GLU A 12 -9.35 21.83 -1.39
CA GLU A 12 -10.77 22.17 -1.14
C GLU A 12 -11.79 21.34 -1.93
N SER A 13 -11.35 20.46 -2.83
CA SER A 13 -12.27 19.54 -3.52
C SER A 13 -12.53 18.29 -2.68
N ASP A 14 -13.81 17.94 -2.52
CA ASP A 14 -14.22 16.67 -1.91
C ASP A 14 -13.59 15.45 -2.61
N GLU A 15 -13.25 15.54 -3.90
CA GLU A 15 -12.53 14.49 -4.62
C GLU A 15 -11.07 14.38 -4.18
N CYS A 16 -10.36 15.50 -3.98
CA CYS A 16 -8.98 15.48 -3.47
C CYS A 16 -8.93 14.79 -2.10
N ARG A 17 -9.85 15.14 -1.20
CA ARG A 17 -9.94 14.52 0.13
C ARG A 17 -10.21 13.02 0.08
N LYS A 18 -11.10 12.58 -0.83
CA LYS A 18 -11.36 11.15 -1.05
C LYS A 18 -10.12 10.42 -1.55
N VAL A 19 -9.41 10.99 -2.52
CA VAL A 19 -8.20 10.38 -3.11
C VAL A 19 -7.09 10.26 -2.07
N ILE A 20 -6.85 11.32 -1.30
CA ILE A 20 -5.85 11.29 -0.20
C ILE A 20 -6.21 10.21 0.83
N THR A 21 -7.49 10.06 1.18
CA THR A 21 -7.91 9.00 2.12
C THR A 21 -7.72 7.59 1.56
N GLN A 22 -7.76 7.43 0.23
CA GLN A 22 -7.62 6.14 -0.47
C GLN A 22 -6.19 5.84 -0.92
N LEU A 23 -5.24 6.71 -0.61
CA LEU A 23 -3.90 6.67 -1.20
C LEU A 23 -3.13 5.40 -0.80
N TYR A 24 -3.22 4.97 0.46
CA TYR A 24 -2.60 3.73 0.92
C TYR A 24 -3.28 2.49 0.32
N GLU A 25 -4.61 2.43 0.30
CA GLU A 25 -5.35 1.34 -0.37
C GLU A 25 -4.97 1.23 -1.86
N PHE A 26 -4.73 2.37 -2.52
CA PHE A 26 -4.25 2.42 -3.89
C PHE A 26 -2.81 1.89 -4.03
N LEU A 27 -1.90 2.30 -3.14
CA LEU A 27 -0.50 1.85 -3.11
C LEU A 27 -0.40 0.33 -2.82
N ASP A 28 -1.27 -0.19 -1.99
CA ASP A 28 -1.31 -1.62 -1.62
C ASP A 28 -2.12 -2.48 -2.60
N SER A 29 -2.72 -1.87 -3.62
CA SER A 29 -3.59 -2.54 -4.60
C SER A 29 -4.81 -3.23 -3.97
N GLU A 30 -5.35 -2.65 -2.90
CA GLU A 30 -6.53 -3.13 -2.17
C GLU A 30 -7.84 -2.47 -2.63
N LEU A 31 -7.76 -1.51 -3.56
CA LEU A 31 -8.93 -0.91 -4.18
C LEU A 31 -9.57 -1.83 -5.21
N THR A 32 -10.91 -1.77 -5.32
CA THR A 32 -11.63 -2.33 -6.46
C THR A 32 -11.21 -1.63 -7.75
N ASP A 33 -11.34 -2.30 -8.89
CA ASP A 33 -10.93 -1.75 -10.20
C ASP A 33 -11.55 -0.37 -10.48
N ASP A 34 -12.85 -0.21 -10.21
CA ASP A 34 -13.57 1.06 -10.38
C ASP A 34 -13.06 2.18 -9.46
N ARG A 35 -12.64 1.86 -8.24
CA ARG A 35 -12.09 2.85 -7.30
C ARG A 35 -10.66 3.22 -7.71
N ARG A 36 -9.88 2.21 -8.12
CA ARG A 36 -8.51 2.38 -8.60
C ARG A 36 -8.47 3.29 -9.82
N GLU A 37 -9.37 3.09 -10.77
CA GLU A 37 -9.47 3.94 -11.97
C GLU A 37 -9.81 5.39 -11.63
N ARG A 38 -10.75 5.62 -10.70
CA ARG A 38 -11.09 6.98 -10.25
C ARG A 38 -9.92 7.69 -9.58
N VAL A 39 -9.18 6.99 -8.70
CA VAL A 39 -7.97 7.54 -8.08
C VAL A 39 -6.94 7.89 -9.13
N ARG A 40 -6.66 6.98 -10.09
CA ARG A 40 -5.72 7.21 -11.20
C ARG A 40 -6.11 8.45 -12.02
N GLN A 41 -7.36 8.51 -12.46
CA GLN A 41 -7.87 9.66 -13.22
C GLN A 41 -7.69 10.96 -12.46
N HIS A 42 -7.91 10.97 -11.14
CA HIS A 42 -7.69 12.18 -10.35
C HIS A 42 -6.21 12.57 -10.28
N LEU A 43 -5.32 11.61 -10.04
CA LEU A 43 -3.87 11.85 -10.00
C LEU A 43 -3.34 12.40 -11.34
N ASP A 44 -3.91 11.96 -12.47
CA ASP A 44 -3.54 12.46 -13.81
C ASP A 44 -3.88 13.94 -14.04
N HIS A 45 -4.86 14.48 -13.30
CA HIS A 45 -5.37 15.85 -13.49
C HIS A 45 -5.11 16.79 -12.30
N CYS A 46 -4.66 16.26 -11.15
CA CYS A 46 -4.49 17.01 -9.92
C CYS A 46 -3.03 16.93 -9.43
N GLY A 47 -2.25 17.97 -9.71
CA GLY A 47 -0.83 18.02 -9.36
C GLY A 47 -0.54 17.92 -7.86
N SER A 48 -1.39 18.50 -6.99
CA SER A 48 -1.21 18.42 -5.53
C SER A 48 -1.43 17.01 -4.98
N CYS A 49 -2.42 16.29 -5.51
CA CYS A 49 -2.63 14.89 -5.15
C CYS A 49 -1.55 13.98 -5.73
N LEU A 50 -1.03 14.30 -6.92
CA LEU A 50 0.10 13.59 -7.50
C LEU A 50 1.37 13.76 -6.65
N GLU A 51 1.68 14.98 -6.21
CA GLU A 51 2.82 15.25 -5.33
C GLU A 51 2.71 14.48 -4.01
N ALA A 52 1.51 14.43 -3.42
CA ALA A 52 1.25 13.61 -2.23
C ALA A 52 1.46 12.11 -2.50
N PHE A 53 0.99 11.61 -3.65
CA PHE A 53 1.22 10.22 -4.06
C PHE A 53 2.70 9.90 -4.22
N GLU A 54 3.45 10.75 -4.92
CA GLU A 54 4.88 10.56 -5.16
C GLU A 54 5.65 10.50 -3.84
N PHE A 55 5.38 11.43 -2.93
CA PHE A 55 5.98 11.43 -1.59
C PHE A 55 5.72 10.13 -0.83
N GLU A 56 4.47 9.66 -0.77
CA GLU A 56 4.12 8.42 -0.07
C GLU A 56 4.76 7.19 -0.73
N ALA A 57 4.82 7.16 -2.07
CA ALA A 57 5.47 6.08 -2.81
C ALA A 57 6.98 6.03 -2.54
N GLU A 58 7.65 7.18 -2.51
CA GLU A 58 9.07 7.30 -2.17
C GLU A 58 9.33 6.90 -0.72
N LEU A 59 8.51 7.37 0.22
CA LEU A 59 8.61 7.02 1.63
C LEU A 59 8.48 5.50 1.82
N ARG A 60 7.50 4.87 1.15
CA ARG A 60 7.33 3.42 1.18
C ARG A 60 8.56 2.69 0.65
N ALA A 61 9.15 3.16 -0.46
CA ALA A 61 10.36 2.57 -1.02
C ALA A 61 11.54 2.65 -0.03
N VAL A 62 11.69 3.78 0.67
CA VAL A 62 12.70 3.95 1.74
C VAL A 62 12.46 2.96 2.87
N ILE A 63 11.23 2.86 3.39
CA ILE A 63 10.89 1.91 4.46
C ILE A 63 11.25 0.48 4.05
N VAL A 64 10.78 0.04 2.87
CA VAL A 64 11.07 -1.31 2.36
C VAL A 64 12.57 -1.55 2.19
N SER A 65 13.35 -0.54 1.82
CA SER A 65 14.80 -0.67 1.69
C SER A 65 15.51 -0.92 3.03
N HIS A 66 14.97 -0.36 4.12
CA HIS A 66 15.53 -0.47 5.47
C HIS A 66 14.91 -1.60 6.31
N SER A 67 13.76 -2.13 5.92
CA SER A 67 13.08 -3.23 6.60
C SER A 67 13.46 -4.62 6.08
N LYS A 68 14.60 -4.77 5.41
CA LYS A 68 15.12 -6.07 4.91
C LYS A 68 15.81 -6.85 6.02
N GLU A 69 15.05 -7.31 7.01
CA GLU A 69 15.53 -8.33 7.94
C GLU A 69 15.35 -9.72 7.31
N GLN A 70 16.34 -10.60 7.45
CA GLN A 70 16.20 -11.97 6.97
C GLN A 70 15.16 -12.68 7.81
N VAL A 71 14.08 -13.16 7.17
CA VAL A 71 13.08 -13.98 7.84
C VAL A 71 13.75 -15.28 8.28
N PRO A 72 13.68 -15.66 9.58
CA PRO A 72 14.32 -16.88 10.05
C PRO A 72 13.78 -18.12 9.32
N GLU A 73 14.67 -19.01 8.89
CA GLU A 73 14.30 -20.26 8.20
C GLU A 73 13.35 -21.15 9.04
N SER A 74 13.44 -21.05 10.36
CA SER A 74 12.54 -21.76 11.27
C SER A 74 11.09 -21.26 11.17
N LEU A 75 10.87 -19.96 10.90
CA LEU A 75 9.54 -19.39 10.69
C LEU A 75 9.01 -19.80 9.31
N MET A 76 9.84 -19.73 8.27
CA MET A 76 9.48 -20.18 6.92
C MET A 76 9.06 -21.66 6.89
N ARG A 77 9.80 -22.54 7.56
CA ARG A 77 9.43 -23.96 7.69
C ARG A 77 8.10 -24.17 8.40
N LYS A 78 7.86 -23.43 9.50
CA LYS A 78 6.57 -23.50 10.21
C LYS A 78 5.41 -23.05 9.34
N LEU A 79 5.58 -21.96 8.59
CA LEU A 79 4.55 -21.47 7.66
C LEU A 79 4.25 -22.50 6.57
N ALA A 80 5.27 -23.11 5.97
CA ALA A 80 5.08 -24.15 4.96
C ALA A 80 4.30 -25.35 5.52
N MET A 81 4.67 -25.84 6.70
CA MET A 81 3.96 -26.95 7.35
C MET A 81 2.48 -26.65 7.61
N LEU A 82 2.17 -25.44 8.09
CA LEU A 82 0.79 -25.03 8.36
C LEU A 82 -0.04 -24.90 7.07
N ILE A 83 0.56 -24.40 5.99
CA ILE A 83 -0.10 -24.33 4.68
C ILE A 83 -0.38 -25.74 4.14
N GLU A 84 0.60 -26.65 4.25
CA GLU A 84 0.44 -28.05 3.83
C GLU A 84 -0.66 -28.79 4.61
N GLU A 85 -0.78 -28.51 5.92
CA GLU A 85 -1.83 -29.07 6.78
C GLU A 85 -3.23 -28.60 6.36
N GLU A 86 -3.40 -27.29 6.12
CA GLU A 86 -4.68 -26.71 5.66
C GLU A 86 -5.07 -27.18 4.24
N GLU A 87 -4.09 -27.29 3.33
CA GLU A 87 -4.32 -27.79 1.97
C GLU A 87 -4.53 -29.32 1.91
N GLY A 88 -4.44 -30.02 3.05
CA GLY A 88 -4.59 -31.49 3.12
C GLY A 88 -3.47 -32.25 2.39
N LEU A 89 -2.36 -31.59 2.06
CA LEU A 89 -1.17 -32.16 1.43
C LEU A 89 -0.29 -32.82 2.50
N THR A 90 -0.84 -33.74 3.30
CA THR A 90 0.04 -34.63 4.06
C THR A 90 0.82 -35.48 3.06
N PRO A 91 2.17 -35.52 3.11
CA PRO A 91 2.90 -36.55 2.41
C PRO A 91 2.40 -37.88 2.93
N ASN A 92 1.68 -38.60 2.05
CA ASN A 92 1.27 -39.98 2.23
C ASN A 92 2.36 -40.72 2.99
N GLN A 93 2.03 -41.23 4.18
CA GLN A 93 2.96 -41.97 5.02
C GLN A 93 3.54 -43.11 4.17
N ALA A 94 4.79 -42.92 3.72
CA ALA A 94 5.51 -43.94 3.00
C ALA A 94 5.64 -45.14 3.94
N SER A 95 5.10 -46.23 3.44
CA SER A 95 4.98 -47.53 4.08
C SER A 95 6.36 -48.15 4.32
N GLU A 96 6.39 -49.03 5.33
CA GLU A 96 7.44 -49.99 5.73
C GLU A 96 8.48 -49.54 6.79
#